data_AF-A0A520EBA2-F1
#
_entry.id   AF-A0A520EBA2-F1
#
_cell.length_a   1.000
_cell.length_b   1.000
_cell.length_c   1.000
_cell.angle_alpha   90.00
_cell.angle_beta   90.00
_cell.angle_gamma   90.00
#
_symmetry.space_group_name_H-M   'P 1'
#
loop_
_entity.id
_entity.type
_entity.pdbx_description
1 polymer ?
#
loop_
_entity_poly.entity_id
_entity_poly.type
_entity_poly.pdbx_seq_one_letter_code
_entity_poly.pdbx_strand_id
1 'polypeptide(L)'
;MSGILVLEQLLNGLGYGLMLFLLAAGLTLVFGIMDVLNLAHGSLFMSGAYVAAEAHTRTGSFTAAIVIAVLVTVVVALLLEVLLMRRLYARDHLAQVLATFGVILVADDLVKT
;
A
#
# COMPACT_ATOMS: atom_id res chain seq x y z
N MET A 1 -5.55 13.42 -33.75
CA MET A 1 -5.31 12.39 -32.72
C MET A 1 -5.73 11.05 -33.29
N SER A 2 -4.83 10.07 -33.35
CA SER A 2 -5.17 8.71 -33.78
C SER A 2 -6.13 8.08 -32.76
N GLY A 3 -7.17 7.38 -33.22
CA GLY A 3 -8.15 6.72 -32.34
C GLY A 3 -7.52 5.70 -31.37
N ILE A 4 -6.36 5.15 -31.74
CA ILE A 4 -5.53 4.28 -30.90
C ILE A 4 -5.06 4.99 -29.62
N LEU A 5 -4.60 6.25 -29.72
CA LEU A 5 -4.15 7.02 -28.54
C LEU A 5 -5.30 7.26 -27.54
N VAL A 6 -6.51 7.49 -28.06
CA VAL A 6 -7.69 7.68 -27.21
C VAL A 6 -8.01 6.38 -26.46
N LEU A 7 -7.95 5.24 -27.14
CA LEU A 7 -8.17 3.94 -26.53
C LEU A 7 -7.12 3.61 -25.47
N GLU A 8 -5.82 3.85 -25.75
CA GLU A 8 -4.73 3.68 -24.80
C GLU A 8 -4.92 4.54 -23.54
N GLN A 9 -5.33 5.81 -23.70
CA GLN A 9 -5.57 6.70 -22.56
C GLN A 9 -6.77 6.26 -21.71
N LEU A 10 -7.83 5.73 -22.34
CA LEU A 10 -8.97 5.17 -21.63
C LEU A 10 -8.59 3.93 -20.82
N LEU A 11 -7.77 3.04 -21.39
CA LEU A 11 -7.27 1.86 -20.69
C LEU A 11 -6.34 2.24 -19.53
N ASN A 12 -5.46 3.22 -19.71
CA ASN A 12 -4.62 3.75 -18.65
C ASN A 12 -5.46 4.39 -17.53
N GLY A 13 -6.45 5.22 -17.88
CA GLY A 13 -7.36 5.84 -16.92
C GLY A 13 -8.16 4.82 -16.12
N LEU A 14 -8.64 3.77 -16.77
CA LEU A 14 -9.34 2.66 -16.12
C LEU A 14 -8.41 1.87 -15.20
N GLY A 15 -7.18 1.58 -15.62
CA GLY A 15 -6.17 0.91 -14.80
C GLY A 15 -5.83 1.70 -13.53
N TYR A 16 -5.52 3.00 -13.68
CA TYR A 16 -5.28 3.89 -12.55
C TYR A 16 -6.51 4.04 -11.66
N GLY A 17 -7.71 4.17 -12.24
CA GLY A 17 -8.96 4.27 -11.51
C GLY A 17 -9.24 3.04 -10.66
N LEU A 18 -9.05 1.84 -11.21
CA LEU A 18 -9.18 0.58 -10.46
C LEU A 18 -8.16 0.49 -9.33
N MET A 19 -6.91 0.89 -9.57
CA MET A 19 -5.87 0.91 -8.54
C MET A 19 -6.26 1.82 -7.37
N LEU A 20 -6.65 3.07 -7.65
CA LEU A 20 -7.08 4.03 -6.64
C LEU A 20 -8.36 3.57 -5.92
N PHE A 21 -9.30 2.97 -6.65
CA PHE A 21 -10.51 2.38 -6.09
C PHE A 21 -10.19 1.26 -5.10
N LEU A 22 -9.33 0.31 -5.47
CA LEU A 22 -8.94 -0.79 -4.58
C LEU A 22 -8.23 -0.27 -3.33
N LEU A 23 -7.39 0.75 -3.47
CA LEU A 23 -6.69 1.38 -2.36
C LEU A 23 -7.68 2.09 -1.40
N ALA A 24 -8.65 2.84 -1.93
CA ALA A 24 -9.70 3.44 -1.11
C ALA A 24 -10.61 2.38 -0.45
N ALA A 25 -11.01 1.36 -1.21
CA ALA A 25 -11.85 0.28 -0.73
C ALA A 25 -11.17 -0.50 0.41
N GLY A 26 -9.86 -0.71 0.34
CA GLY A 26 -9.08 -1.37 1.40
C GLY A 26 -9.22 -0.69 2.77
N LEU A 27 -9.11 0.65 2.82
CA LEU A 27 -9.32 1.40 4.04
C LEU A 27 -10.75 1.24 4.57
N THR A 28 -11.75 1.35 3.70
CA THR A 28 -13.17 1.21 4.09
C THR A 28 -13.51 -0.19 4.59
N LEU A 29 -12.92 -1.23 4.00
CA LEU A 29 -13.15 -2.62 4.38
C LEU A 29 -12.52 -2.91 5.75
N VAL A 30 -11.27 -2.48 5.95
CA VAL A 30 -10.55 -2.64 7.22
C VAL A 30 -11.28 -1.90 8.34
N PHE A 31 -11.62 -0.64 8.11
CA PHE A 31 -12.37 0.15 9.09
C PHE A 31 -13.76 -0.45 9.34
N GLY A 32 -14.46 -0.90 8.31
CA GLY A 32 -15.81 -1.46 8.43
C GLY A 32 -15.88 -2.80 9.18
N ILE A 33 -14.82 -3.62 9.12
CA ILE A 33 -14.79 -4.93 9.80
C ILE A 33 -14.11 -4.84 11.18
N MET A 34 -13.03 -4.07 11.32
CA MET A 34 -12.21 -4.02 12.54
C MET A 34 -12.48 -2.81 13.43
N ASP A 35 -13.21 -1.78 12.95
CA ASP A 35 -13.39 -0.47 13.61
C ASP A 35 -12.06 0.20 13.99
N VAL A 36 -11.04 0.00 13.13
CA VAL A 36 -9.70 0.56 13.31
C VAL A 36 -9.32 1.40 12.09
N LEU A 37 -8.97 2.65 12.34
CA LEU A 37 -8.60 3.59 11.27
C LEU A 37 -7.10 3.49 10.97
N ASN A 38 -6.73 2.75 9.92
CA ASN A 38 -5.35 2.59 9.48
C ASN A 38 -5.01 3.49 8.28
N LEU A 39 -4.54 4.72 8.54
CA LEU A 39 -4.12 5.63 7.47
C LEU A 39 -2.84 5.17 6.75
N ALA A 40 -1.99 4.40 7.44
CA ALA A 40 -0.72 3.92 6.91
C ALA A 40 -0.86 2.78 5.90
N HIS A 41 -2.07 2.27 5.62
CA HIS A 41 -2.21 1.19 4.63
C HIS A 41 -1.67 1.60 3.24
N GLY A 42 -1.76 2.89 2.88
CA GLY A 42 -1.20 3.41 1.63
C GLY A 42 0.33 3.31 1.57
N SER A 43 1.02 3.42 2.71
CA SER A 43 2.47 3.23 2.76
C SER A 43 2.88 1.76 2.63
N LEU A 44 2.03 0.83 3.05
CA LEU A 44 2.21 -0.60 2.75
C LEU A 44 2.09 -0.89 1.25
N PHE A 45 1.06 -0.33 0.58
CA PHE A 45 0.94 -0.40 -0.87
C PHE A 45 2.19 0.16 -1.58
N MET A 46 2.62 1.35 -1.16
CA MET A 46 3.83 2.00 -1.68
C MET A 46 5.06 1.09 -1.52
N SER A 47 5.27 0.54 -0.32
CA SER A 47 6.42 -0.34 -0.06
C SER A 47 6.44 -1.56 -0.99
N GLY A 48 5.30 -2.20 -1.22
CA GLY A 48 5.18 -3.33 -2.14
C GLY A 48 5.45 -2.93 -3.59
N ALA A 49 4.97 -1.76 -4.02
CA ALA A 49 5.22 -1.24 -5.37
C ALA A 49 6.71 -0.97 -5.62
N TYR A 50 7.40 -0.34 -4.67
CA TYR A 50 8.85 -0.09 -4.77
C TYR A 50 9.65 -1.39 -4.77
N VAL A 51 9.31 -2.34 -3.89
CA VAL A 51 9.97 -3.66 -3.87
C VAL A 51 9.73 -4.42 -5.17
N ALA A 52 8.51 -4.37 -5.73
CA ALA A 52 8.22 -5.00 -7.02
C ALA A 52 9.05 -4.38 -8.15
N ALA A 53 9.13 -3.04 -8.20
CA ALA A 53 9.93 -2.34 -9.18
C ALA A 53 11.41 -2.74 -9.08
N GLU A 54 11.99 -2.71 -7.89
CA GLU A 54 13.40 -3.03 -7.67
C GLU A 54 13.70 -4.53 -7.89
N ALA A 55 12.78 -5.41 -7.49
CA ALA A 55 12.93 -6.84 -7.76
C ALA A 55 12.88 -7.11 -9.28
N HIS A 56 12.04 -6.39 -10.02
CA HIS A 56 11.97 -6.53 -11.48
C HIS A 56 13.25 -6.00 -12.15
N THR A 57 13.77 -4.84 -11.75
CA THR A 57 15.01 -4.28 -12.33
C THR A 57 16.21 -5.20 -12.11
N ARG A 58 16.30 -5.88 -10.96
CA ARG A 58 17.41 -6.79 -10.66
C ARG A 58 17.27 -8.17 -11.27
N THR A 59 16.06 -8.74 -11.29
CA THR A 59 15.84 -10.13 -11.73
C THR A 59 15.45 -10.25 -13.19
N GLY A 60 14.92 -9.18 -13.81
CA GLY A 60 14.30 -9.20 -15.14
C GLY A 60 13.00 -10.00 -15.22
N SER A 61 12.55 -10.63 -14.12
CA SER A 61 11.40 -11.53 -14.11
C SER A 61 10.20 -10.87 -13.41
N PHE A 62 9.10 -10.76 -14.13
CA PHE A 62 7.85 -10.21 -13.61
C PHE A 62 7.25 -11.09 -12.50
N THR A 63 7.29 -12.42 -12.68
CA THR A 63 6.76 -13.36 -11.70
C THR A 63 7.59 -13.36 -10.41
N ALA A 64 8.92 -13.32 -10.52
CA ALA A 64 9.80 -13.20 -9.36
C ALA A 64 9.55 -11.88 -8.61
N ALA A 65 9.38 -10.77 -9.33
CA ALA A 65 9.09 -9.47 -8.76
C ALA A 65 7.80 -9.46 -7.93
N ILE A 66 6.71 -10.05 -8.44
CA ILE A 66 5.45 -10.17 -7.70
C ILE A 66 5.64 -10.99 -6.43
N VAL A 67 6.27 -12.17 -6.53
CA VAL A 67 6.45 -13.06 -5.38
C VAL A 67 7.27 -12.38 -4.29
N ILE A 68 8.38 -11.74 -4.67
CA ILE A 68 9.24 -11.01 -3.73
C ILE A 68 8.47 -9.85 -3.08
N ALA A 69 7.75 -9.05 -3.88
CA ALA A 69 6.97 -7.93 -3.37
C ALA A 69 5.90 -8.36 -2.37
N VAL A 70 5.15 -9.43 -2.67
CA VAL A 70 4.14 -9.98 -1.76
C VAL A 70 4.79 -10.44 -0.45
N LEU A 71 5.87 -11.22 -0.52
CA LEU A 71 6.55 -11.75 0.66
C LEU A 71 7.08 -10.62 1.56
N VAL A 72 7.76 -9.64 0.97
CA VAL A 72 8.32 -8.50 1.73
C VAL A 72 7.19 -7.67 2.33
N THR A 73 6.14 -7.36 1.57
CA THR A 73 5.00 -6.56 2.07
C THR A 73 4.29 -7.28 3.21
N VAL A 74 4.10 -8.60 3.13
CA VAL A 74 3.52 -9.40 4.21
C VAL A 74 4.39 -9.34 5.46
N VAL A 75 5.71 -9.48 5.33
CA VAL A 75 6.63 -9.36 6.47
C VAL A 75 6.53 -7.98 7.11
N VAL A 76 6.55 -6.90 6.32
CA VAL A 76 6.41 -5.52 6.83
C VAL A 76 5.06 -5.33 7.52
N ALA A 77 3.98 -5.79 6.92
CA ALA A 77 2.64 -5.71 7.49
C ALA A 77 2.53 -6.48 8.83
N LEU A 78 3.13 -7.68 8.90
CA LEU A 78 3.18 -8.47 10.14
C LEU A 78 3.99 -7.78 11.24
N LEU A 79 5.11 -7.15 10.88
CA LEU A 79 5.90 -6.36 11.82
C LEU A 79 5.08 -5.19 12.37
N LEU A 80 4.41 -4.42 11.50
CA LEU A 80 3.53 -3.33 11.93
C LEU A 80 2.35 -3.83 12.78
N GLU A 81 1.76 -4.96 12.42
CA GLU A 81 0.67 -5.58 13.17
C GLU A 81 1.09 -5.91 14.61
N VAL A 82 2.22 -6.62 14.76
CA VAL A 82 2.70 -7.09 16.07
C VAL A 82 3.26 -5.95 16.92
N LEU A 83 3.97 -5.01 16.30
CA LEU A 83 4.65 -3.91 17.01
C LEU A 83 3.71 -2.74 17.31
N LEU A 84 2.74 -2.43 16.45
CA LEU A 84 1.89 -1.25 16.61
C LEU A 84 0.42 -1.65 16.75
N MET A 85 -0.16 -2.25 15.71
CA MET A 85 -1.62 -2.34 15.59
C MET A 85 -2.27 -3.13 16.73
N ARG A 86 -1.69 -4.28 17.12
CA ARG A 86 -2.19 -5.07 18.26
C ARG A 86 -2.26 -4.29 19.58
N ARG A 87 -1.38 -3.30 19.78
CA ARG A 87 -1.38 -2.44 20.98
C ARG A 87 -2.40 -1.31 20.87
N LEU A 88 -2.69 -0.88 19.65
CA LEU A 88 -3.58 0.25 19.33
C LEU A 88 -5.06 -0.16 19.20
N TYR A 89 -5.35 -1.44 18.94
CA TYR A 89 -6.73 -1.96 18.89
C TYR A 89 -7.50 -1.74 20.20
N ALA A 90 -6.81 -1.72 21.35
CA ALA A 90 -7.42 -1.44 22.65
C ALA A 90 -7.47 0.06 23.01
N ARG A 91 -7.07 0.95 22.09
CA ARG A 91 -7.00 2.40 22.29
C ARG A 91 -8.03 3.12 21.42
N ASP A 92 -8.27 4.38 21.75
CA ASP A 92 -9.19 5.26 21.06
C ASP A 92 -8.75 5.57 19.61
N HIS A 93 -9.72 5.91 18.77
CA HIS A 93 -9.51 6.17 17.33
C HIS A 93 -8.46 7.25 17.07
N LEU A 94 -8.33 8.26 17.94
CA LEU A 94 -7.32 9.33 17.79
C LEU A 94 -5.91 8.75 17.95
N ALA A 95 -5.68 7.88 18.94
CA ALA A 95 -4.40 7.21 19.12
C ALA A 95 -4.02 6.35 17.89
N GLN A 96 -5.00 5.66 17.29
CA GLN A 96 -4.79 4.88 16.06
C GLN A 96 -4.38 5.77 14.88
N VAL A 97 -5.08 6.91 14.70
CA VAL A 97 -4.76 7.90 13.67
C VAL A 97 -3.36 8.48 13.86
N LEU A 98 -3.02 8.90 15.08
CA LEU A 98 -1.72 9.51 15.37
C LEU A 98 -0.57 8.53 15.15
N ALA A 99 -0.74 7.28 15.57
CA ALA A 99 0.26 6.24 15.37
C ALA A 99 0.44 5.91 13.88
N THR A 100 -0.65 5.75 13.13
CA THR A 100 -0.59 5.46 11.70
C THR A 100 -0.07 6.63 10.89
N PHE A 101 -0.33 7.88 11.32
CA PHE A 101 0.34 9.06 10.78
C PHE A 101 1.84 9.04 11.04
N GLY A 102 2.28 8.65 12.23
CA GLY A 102 3.71 8.43 12.52
C GLY A 102 4.35 7.39 11.59
N VAL A 103 3.66 6.29 11.29
CA VAL A 103 4.13 5.29 10.32
C VAL A 103 4.22 5.88 8.91
N ILE A 104 3.28 6.73 8.49
CA ILE A 104 3.34 7.43 7.21
C ILE A 104 4.62 8.30 7.15
N LEU A 105 4.91 9.07 8.19
CA LEU A 105 6.10 9.93 8.22
C LEU A 105 7.40 9.13 8.14
N VAL A 106 7.50 8.02 8.87
CA VAL A 106 8.67 7.12 8.79
C VAL A 106 8.81 6.51 7.40
N ALA A 107 7.70 6.06 6.81
CA ALA A 107 7.73 5.47 5.47
C ALA A 107 8.09 6.50 4.38
N ASP A 108 7.61 7.73 4.51
CA ASP A 108 7.93 8.83 3.59
C ASP A 108 9.42 9.21 3.66
N ASP A 109 10.01 9.25 4.86
CA ASP A 109 11.45 9.51 5.05
C ASP A 109 12.33 8.39 4.47
N LEU A 110 11.91 7.12 4.64
CA LEU A 110 12.61 5.95 4.08
C LEU A 110 12.62 5.90 2.56
N VAL A 111 11.64 6.50 1.88
CA VAL A 111 11.57 6.50 0.41
C VAL A 111 12.25 7.73 -0.19
N LYS A 112 12.35 8.82 0.56
CA LYS A 112 13.06 10.04 0.12
C LYS A 112 14.59 9.89 0.12
N THR A 113 15.12 8.84 0.76
CA THR A 113 16.55 8.53 0.86
C THR A 113 17.04 7.67 -0.30
#